data_AF-A0A1I7W6G5-F1
#
_entry.id   AF-A0A1I7W6G5-F1
#
_cell.length_a   1.000
_cell.length_b   1.000
_cell.length_c   1.000
_cell.angle_alpha   90.00
_cell.angle_beta   90.00
_cell.angle_gamma   90.00
#
_symmetry.space_group_name_H-M   'P 1'
#
loop_
_entity.id
_entity.type
_entity.pdbx_description
1 polymer ?
#
loop_
_entity_poly.entity_id
_entity_poly.type
_entity_poly.pdbx_seq_one_letter_code
_entity_poly.pdbx_strand_id
1 'polypeptide(L)'
;MNSVNVTAQAVSPFPAPPDYAQHYTSDRIAQGAVLPPPPVQSEFTVFGEDYNLDDEIIRSLTSQNIKQLYSSKNDWKSEMKKLNRYIFCKNLEVFFARIVKIF
;
A
#
# COMPACT_ATOMS: atom_id res chain seq x y z
N MET A 1 37.66 28.30 -13.28
CA MET A 1 36.79 27.51 -14.19
C MET A 1 36.88 26.06 -13.72
N ASN A 2 36.00 25.65 -12.79
CA ASN A 2 36.00 24.26 -12.31
C ASN A 2 34.85 23.53 -13.02
N SER A 3 35.25 22.67 -13.95
CA SER A 3 34.36 21.86 -14.78
C SER A 3 33.54 20.93 -13.89
N VAL A 4 32.21 21.12 -13.89
CA VAL A 4 31.27 20.17 -13.31
C VAL A 4 31.26 18.95 -14.24
N ASN A 5 31.94 17.88 -13.82
CA ASN A 5 31.95 16.63 -14.55
C ASN A 5 30.62 15.91 -14.27
N VAL A 6 29.57 16.26 -15.03
CA VAL A 6 28.33 15.46 -15.09
C VAL A 6 28.63 14.24 -15.95
N THR A 7 29.29 13.24 -15.37
CA THR A 7 29.38 11.93 -16.00
C THR A 7 28.02 11.28 -15.88
N ALA A 8 27.32 11.17 -17.01
CA ALA A 8 26.11 10.39 -17.16
C ALA A 8 26.30 9.00 -16.52
N GLN A 9 25.72 8.81 -15.33
CA GLN A 9 25.67 7.51 -14.68
C GLN A 9 24.86 6.58 -15.58
N ALA A 10 25.48 5.47 -16.00
CA ALA A 10 24.75 4.31 -16.47
C ALA A 10 23.72 3.96 -15.41
N VAL A 11 22.44 4.23 -15.69
CA VAL A 11 21.36 4.13 -14.71
C VAL A 11 21.03 2.65 -14.54
N SER A 12 21.84 1.97 -13.74
CA SER A 12 21.42 0.72 -13.12
C SER A 12 20.17 1.00 -12.29
N PRO A 13 19.10 0.17 -12.39
CA PRO A 13 17.93 0.31 -11.54
C PRO A 13 18.22 -0.02 -10.07
N PHE A 14 19.41 -0.57 -9.79
CA PHE A 14 19.82 -0.92 -8.44
C PHE A 14 20.42 0.29 -7.72
N PRO A 15 20.02 0.55 -6.46
CA PRO A 15 20.61 1.61 -5.66
C PRO A 15 22.11 1.36 -5.46
N ALA A 16 22.87 2.45 -5.30
CA ALA A 16 24.25 2.36 -4.88
C ALA A 16 24.33 1.70 -3.49
N PRO A 17 25.39 0.91 -3.22
CA PRO A 17 25.57 0.28 -1.92
C PRO A 17 25.67 1.36 -0.81
N PRO A 18 25.20 1.06 0.41
CA PRO A 18 25.27 2.00 1.53
C PRO A 18 26.71 2.42 1.90
N ASP A 19 26.89 3.65 2.37
CA ASP A 19 28.21 4.22 2.70
C ASP A 19 28.99 3.39 3.73
N TYR A 20 28.29 2.78 4.69
CA TYR A 20 28.93 1.95 5.72
C TYR A 20 29.64 0.72 5.15
N ALA A 21 29.22 0.23 3.96
CA ALA A 21 29.84 -0.93 3.32
C ALA A 21 31.32 -0.69 2.98
N GLN A 22 31.72 0.57 2.77
CA GLN A 22 33.10 0.95 2.46
C GLN A 22 34.07 0.71 3.63
N HIS A 23 33.55 0.60 4.86
CA HIS A 23 34.38 0.40 6.05
C HIS A 23 34.74 -1.06 6.31
N TYR A 24 34.13 -2.00 5.58
CA TYR A 24 34.37 -3.44 5.69
C TYR A 24 35.56 -3.87 4.80
N THR A 25 36.77 -3.44 5.17
CA THR A 25 38.01 -3.88 4.51
C THR A 25 38.69 -5.00 5.29
N SER A 26 39.43 -5.89 4.60
CA SER A 26 40.13 -7.03 5.21
C SER A 26 41.02 -6.62 6.40
N ASP A 27 41.72 -5.48 6.26
CA ASP A 27 42.61 -4.96 7.30
C ASP A 27 41.84 -4.50 8.55
N ARG A 28 40.68 -3.84 8.35
CA ARG A 28 39.85 -3.35 9.46
C ARG A 28 39.11 -4.50 10.16
N ILE A 29 38.71 -5.52 9.41
CA ILE A 29 38.11 -6.74 9.94
C ILE A 29 39.14 -7.49 10.80
N ALA A 30 40.38 -7.63 10.33
CA ALA A 30 41.47 -8.26 11.09
C ALA A 30 41.82 -7.47 12.36
N GLN A 31 41.67 -6.14 12.34
CA GLN A 31 41.87 -5.26 13.49
C GLN A 31 40.67 -5.19 14.46
N GLY A 32 39.54 -5.85 14.14
CA GLY A 32 38.33 -5.81 14.96
C GLY A 32 37.68 -4.41 15.02
N ALA A 33 38.05 -3.50 14.13
CA ALA A 33 37.58 -2.11 14.12
C ALA A 33 36.24 -1.92 13.38
N VAL A 34 35.69 -3.00 12.81
CA VAL A 34 34.45 -2.97 12.04
C VAL A 34 33.29 -3.34 12.97
N LEU A 35 32.33 -2.43 13.10
CA LEU A 35 31.07 -2.73 13.77
C LEU A 35 30.31 -3.80 12.96
N PRO A 36 29.74 -4.82 13.62
CA PRO A 36 28.90 -5.79 12.93
C PRO A 36 27.73 -5.08 12.22
N PRO A 37 27.22 -5.64 11.12
CA PRO A 37 26.09 -5.05 10.41
C PRO A 37 24.90 -4.89 11.38
N PRO A 38 24.11 -3.82 11.27
CA PRO A 38 22.95 -3.62 12.11
C PRO A 38 22.05 -4.87 12.06
N PRO A 39 21.55 -5.35 13.22
CA PRO A 39 20.61 -6.46 13.23
C PRO A 39 19.37 -6.10 12.42
N VAL A 40 18.87 -7.06 11.64
CA VAL A 40 17.61 -6.91 10.93
C VAL A 40 16.51 -6.67 11.97
N GLN A 41 15.81 -5.55 11.84
CA GLN A 41 14.71 -5.23 12.74
C GLN A 41 13.54 -6.14 12.41
N SER A 42 13.21 -7.06 13.32
CA SER A 42 12.01 -7.89 13.20
C SER A 42 10.73 -7.09 13.44
N GLU A 43 10.80 -6.03 14.24
CA GLU A 43 9.67 -5.20 14.61
C GLU A 43 9.80 -3.80 14.01
N PHE A 44 8.78 -3.34 13.27
CA PHE A 44 8.74 -2.02 12.65
C PHE A 44 7.32 -1.49 12.55
N THR A 45 7.14 -0.18 12.79
CA THR A 45 5.81 0.46 12.70
C THR A 45 5.56 0.94 11.26
N VAL A 46 4.46 0.51 10.65
CA VAL A 46 4.02 0.96 9.31
C VAL A 46 2.62 1.53 9.42
N PHE A 47 2.41 2.74 8.89
CA PHE A 47 1.11 3.42 8.92
C PHE A 47 0.49 3.55 10.34
N GLY A 48 1.32 3.53 11.38
CA GLY A 48 0.88 3.60 12.78
C GLY A 48 0.56 2.25 13.43
N GLU A 49 0.75 1.14 12.73
CA GLU A 49 0.58 -0.23 13.24
C GLU A 49 1.95 -0.90 13.42
N ASP A 50 2.16 -1.57 14.55
CA ASP A 50 3.39 -2.32 14.80
C ASP A 50 3.35 -3.65 14.03
N TYR A 51 4.36 -3.90 13.18
CA TYR A 51 4.54 -5.13 12.42
C TYR A 51 5.70 -5.94 12.97
N ASN A 52 5.46 -7.23 13.17
CA ASN A 52 6.50 -8.21 13.44
C ASN A 52 6.70 -9.08 12.18
N LEU A 53 7.94 -9.23 11.72
CA LEU A 53 8.33 -10.08 10.59
C LEU A 53 8.19 -11.59 10.89
N ASP A 54 8.14 -11.98 12.16
CA ASP A 54 7.94 -13.36 12.58
C ASP A 54 6.46 -13.80 12.49
N ASP A 55 5.54 -12.84 12.43
CA ASP A 55 4.10 -13.08 12.27
C ASP A 55 3.71 -13.16 10.79
N GLU A 56 2.51 -13.71 10.52
CA GLU A 56 1.97 -13.80 9.17
C GLU A 56 1.91 -12.40 8.52
N ILE A 57 2.70 -12.21 7.44
CA ILE A 57 2.96 -10.93 6.75
C ILE A 57 1.66 -10.18 6.39
N ILE A 58 0.58 -10.91 6.15
CA ILE A 58 -0.72 -10.35 5.79
C ILE A 58 -1.72 -10.66 6.90
N ARG A 59 -1.81 -9.76 7.89
CA ARG A 59 -2.89 -9.78 8.89
C ARG A 59 -4.24 -9.64 8.18
N SER A 60 -5.22 -10.47 8.53
CA SER A 60 -6.57 -10.38 7.96
C SER A 60 -7.19 -8.99 8.19
N LEU A 61 -8.03 -8.50 7.27
CA LEU A 61 -8.71 -7.20 7.44
C LEU A 61 -9.60 -7.20 8.70
N THR A 62 -10.18 -8.35 9.04
CA THR A 62 -10.98 -8.54 10.25
C THR A 62 -10.15 -8.36 11.52
N SER A 63 -8.92 -8.87 11.57
CA SER A 63 -8.02 -8.70 12.71
C SER A 63 -7.47 -7.27 12.84
N GLN A 64 -7.51 -6.50 11.76
CA GLN A 64 -7.19 -5.07 11.75
C GLN A 64 -8.40 -4.19 12.14
N ASN A 65 -9.46 -4.76 12.72
CA ASN A 65 -10.72 -4.07 13.04
C ASN A 65 -11.40 -3.38 11.85
N ILE A 66 -11.05 -3.76 10.61
CA ILE A 66 -11.67 -3.19 9.42
C ILE A 66 -13.03 -3.85 9.24
N LYS A 67 -14.09 -3.08 9.47
CA LYS A 67 -15.47 -3.56 9.34
C LYS A 67 -15.76 -3.97 7.89
N GLN A 68 -16.07 -5.24 7.68
CA GLN A 68 -16.62 -5.73 6.43
C GLN A 68 -18.01 -5.10 6.19
N LEU A 69 -18.12 -4.23 5.19
CA LEU A 69 -19.36 -3.53 4.85
C LEU A 69 -20.40 -4.44 4.18
N TYR A 70 -19.95 -5.43 3.41
CA TYR A 70 -20.81 -6.35 2.68
C TYR A 70 -20.45 -7.78 3.03
N SER A 71 -21.42 -8.54 3.56
CA SER A 71 -21.24 -9.97 3.79
C SER A 71 -21.15 -10.70 2.45
N SER A 72 -20.18 -11.61 2.32
CA SER A 72 -20.03 -12.51 1.17
C SER A 72 -21.22 -13.48 0.98
N LYS A 73 -22.16 -13.50 1.93
CA LYS A 73 -23.40 -14.29 1.86
C LYS A 73 -24.53 -13.59 1.10
N ASN A 74 -24.37 -12.33 0.70
CA ASN A 74 -25.42 -11.62 -0.03
C ASN A 74 -25.45 -12.08 -1.50
N ASP A 75 -26.59 -12.60 -1.94
CA ASP A 75 -26.80 -12.97 -3.34
C ASP A 75 -26.80 -11.71 -4.22
N TRP A 76 -25.70 -11.51 -4.95
CA TRP A 76 -25.52 -10.36 -5.84
C TRP A 76 -26.66 -10.22 -6.86
N LYS A 77 -27.31 -11.33 -7.25
CA LYS A 77 -28.45 -11.30 -8.18
C LYS A 77 -29.65 -10.62 -7.56
N SER A 78 -29.89 -10.87 -6.27
CA SER A 78 -30.98 -10.27 -5.51
C SER A 78 -30.76 -8.77 -5.31
N GLU A 79 -29.53 -8.34 -5.02
CA GLU A 79 -29.17 -6.91 -4.95
C GLU A 79 -29.30 -6.21 -6.31
N MET A 80 -28.87 -6.84 -7.40
CA MET A 80 -29.04 -6.29 -8.75
C MET A 80 -30.52 -6.12 -9.13
N LYS A 81 -31.39 -7.06 -8.75
CA LYS A 81 -32.83 -6.92 -8.96
C LYS A 81 -33.43 -5.75 -8.18
N LYS A 82 -32.99 -5.54 -6.93
CA LYS A 82 -33.41 -4.38 -6.12
C LYS A 82 -32.96 -3.08 -6.78
N LEU A 83 -31.71 -3.01 -7.23
CA LEU A 83 -31.17 -1.83 -7.90
C LEU A 83 -31.93 -1.51 -9.19
N ASN A 84 -32.19 -2.52 -10.05
CA ASN A 84 -32.94 -2.33 -11.29
C ASN A 84 -34.36 -1.80 -11.02
N ARG A 85 -35.04 -2.35 -10.01
CA ARG A 85 -36.35 -1.85 -9.58
C ARG A 85 -36.27 -0.40 -9.09
N TYR A 86 -35.27 -0.08 -8.27
CA TYR A 86 -35.07 1.27 -7.76
C TYR A 86 -34.82 2.28 -8.89
N ILE A 87 -33.92 1.97 -9.82
CA ILE A 87 -33.62 2.84 -10.97
C ILE A 87 -34.88 3.07 -11.80
N PHE A 88 -35.64 2.00 -12.11
CA PHE A 88 -36.90 2.14 -12.86
C PHE A 88 -37.89 3.05 -12.13
N CYS A 89 -38.16 2.78 -10.85
CA CYS A 89 -39.06 3.60 -10.04
C CYS A 89 -38.60 5.06 -9.95
N LYS A 90 -37.29 5.30 -9.78
CA LYS A 90 -36.75 6.66 -9.66
C LYS A 90 -36.89 7.45 -10.96
N ASN A 91 -36.64 6.82 -12.10
CA ASN A 91 -36.85 7.43 -13.41
C ASN A 91 -38.33 7.77 -13.62
N LEU A 92 -39.23 6.87 -13.23
CA LEU A 92 -40.68 7.07 -13.33
C LEU A 92 -41.15 8.25 -12.47
N GLU A 93 -40.69 8.33 -11.22
CA GLU A 93 -40.99 9.43 -10.28
C GLU A 93 -40.57 10.79 -10.85
N VAL A 94 -39.33 10.90 -11.33
CA VAL A 94 -38.80 12.14 -11.93
C VAL A 94 -39.56 12.52 -13.20
N PHE A 95 -39.89 11.53 -14.04
CA PHE A 95 -40.67 11.73 -15.24
C PHE A 95 -42.06 12.31 -14.93
N PHE A 96 -42.80 11.69 -14.00
CA PHE A 96 -44.12 12.19 -13.59
C PHE A 96 -44.04 13.57 -12.93
N ALA A 97 -43.06 13.80 -12.05
CA ALA A 97 -42.86 15.11 -11.42
C ALA A 97 -42.56 16.22 -12.44
N ARG A 98 -41.97 15.89 -13.59
CA ARG A 98 -41.69 16.85 -14.67
C ARG A 98 -42.93 17.10 -15.53
N ILE A 99 -43.77 16.09 -15.78
CA ILE A 99 -45.06 16.28 -16.47
C ILE A 99 -45.99 17.18 -15.67
N VAL A 100 -46.12 16.96 -14.36
CA VAL A 100 -47.01 17.77 -13.49
C VAL A 100 -46.58 19.23 -13.40
N LYS A 101 -45.33 19.57 -13.71
CA LYS A 101 -44.85 20.96 -13.77
C LYS A 101 -45.05 21.65 -15.13
N ILE A 102 -45.40 20.89 -16.17
CA ILE A 102 -45.63 21.40 -17.53
C ILE A 102 -47.11 21.82 -17.70
N PHE A 103 -48.01 21.29 -16.89
CA PHE A 103 -49.42 21.68 -16.79
C PHE A 103 -49.65 22.56 -15.56
#